data_AF-A0A1M5QAV4-F1
#
_entry.id   AF-A0A1M5QAV4-F1
#
_cell.length_a   1.000
_cell.length_b   1.000
_cell.length_c   1.000
_cell.angle_alpha   90.00
_cell.angle_beta   90.00
_cell.angle_gamma   90.00
#
_symmetry.space_group_name_H-M   'P 1'
#
loop_
_entity.id
_entity.type
_entity.pdbx_description
1 polymer ?
#
loop_
_entity_poly.entity_id
_entity_poly.type
_entity_poly.pdbx_seq_one_letter_code
_entity_poly.pdbx_strand_id
1 'polypeptide(L)'
;MKMKIFIAFITGLLFSNCTNDNVNTDTVVTLTQNEINDLKFLREEEKLARDVYIYSYNKYKLAIFNSISQSEQTHMNSVLSLLNKYGIPDPSSVQMGIFVNQDLQVLYNNLISQSNISLIEALKVGATIEDLDINDIDDFIINTSKSDLLTVYNNLTCGSKNHIRSFTTELSNNEASYEPQFISSEEYNSIINTPSGGCGNN
;
A
#
# COMPACT_ATOMS: atom_id res chain seq x y z
N MET A 1 -25.23 7.31 7.90
CA MET A 1 -25.93 7.53 9.19
C MET A 1 -25.51 6.40 10.15
N LYS A 2 -24.61 6.66 11.11
CA LYS A 2 -24.05 5.62 11.99
C LYS A 2 -24.93 5.47 13.25
N MET A 3 -25.53 4.30 13.41
CA MET A 3 -26.39 3.94 14.55
C MET A 3 -25.52 3.54 15.75
N LYS A 4 -25.58 4.31 16.85
CA LYS A 4 -24.91 3.99 18.12
C LYS A 4 -25.89 3.22 19.01
N ILE A 5 -25.52 2.01 19.42
CA ILE A 5 -26.23 1.26 20.46
C ILE A 5 -25.53 1.55 21.79
N PHE A 6 -26.29 2.12 22.74
CA PHE A 6 -25.90 2.31 24.13
C PHE A 6 -26.42 1.12 24.94
N ILE A 7 -25.54 0.42 25.67
CA ILE A 7 -25.94 -0.56 26.68
C ILE A 7 -25.33 -0.10 28.01
N ALA A 8 -26.18 0.00 29.02
CA ALA A 8 -25.87 0.45 30.37
C ALA A 8 -26.16 -0.65 31.40
N PHE A 9 -25.41 -0.57 32.52
CA PHE A 9 -25.52 -1.30 33.79
C PHE A 9 -25.07 -2.78 33.75
N ILE A 10 -24.35 -3.32 34.75
CA ILE A 10 -24.63 -3.29 36.19
C ILE A 10 -23.32 -3.36 37.00
N THR A 11 -23.24 -2.53 38.05
CA THR A 11 -22.22 -2.54 39.11
C THR A 11 -22.39 -3.73 40.06
N GLY A 12 -21.31 -4.47 40.30
CA GLY A 12 -21.17 -5.39 41.43
C GLY A 12 -19.80 -5.21 42.09
N LEU A 13 -19.79 -4.70 43.32
CA LEU A 13 -18.64 -4.76 44.23
C LEU A 13 -18.56 -6.18 44.82
N LEU A 14 -17.34 -6.71 45.04
CA LEU A 14 -16.88 -7.37 46.27
C LEU A 14 -15.34 -7.59 46.23
N PHE A 15 -14.75 -7.76 47.41
CA PHE A 15 -13.38 -7.41 47.81
C PHE A 15 -12.24 -8.43 47.55
N SER A 16 -11.04 -7.86 47.43
CA SER A 16 -9.69 -8.28 47.91
C SER A 16 -9.03 -9.60 47.46
N ASN A 17 -7.89 -9.47 46.78
CA ASN A 17 -6.58 -9.89 47.30
C ASN A 17 -5.45 -9.33 46.43
N CYS A 18 -4.52 -8.59 47.02
CA CYS A 18 -3.31 -8.13 46.36
C CYS A 18 -2.25 -9.25 46.39
N THR A 19 -1.90 -9.78 45.23
CA THR A 19 -0.59 -10.36 44.98
C THR A 19 0.19 -9.40 44.10
N ASN A 20 1.31 -8.90 44.64
CA ASN A 20 2.31 -8.16 43.87
C ASN A 20 3.04 -9.13 42.94
N ASP A 21 2.38 -9.49 41.85
CA ASP A 21 3.09 -10.02 40.70
C ASP A 21 3.62 -8.81 39.94
N ASN A 22 4.92 -8.54 40.07
CA ASN A 22 5.68 -7.80 39.07
C ASN A 22 5.66 -8.62 37.78
N VAL A 23 4.49 -8.66 37.13
CA VAL A 23 4.39 -8.98 35.72
C VAL A 23 5.08 -7.81 35.05
N ASN A 24 6.28 -8.06 34.54
CA ASN A 24 6.83 -7.25 33.47
C ASN A 24 5.80 -7.33 32.34
N THR A 25 4.84 -6.40 32.35
CA THR A 25 3.95 -6.17 31.23
C THR A 25 4.86 -5.64 30.15
N ASP A 26 5.49 -6.56 29.42
CA ASP A 26 5.94 -6.30 28.08
C ASP A 26 4.69 -5.74 27.39
N THR A 27 4.64 -4.41 27.31
CA THR A 27 3.50 -3.70 26.78
C THR A 27 3.44 -4.11 25.32
N VAL A 28 2.67 -5.16 25.03
CA VAL A 28 2.34 -5.56 23.68
C VAL A 28 1.72 -4.32 23.07
N VAL A 29 2.49 -3.61 22.25
CA VAL A 29 2.03 -2.40 21.58
C VAL A 29 1.00 -2.88 20.56
N THR A 30 -0.26 -2.84 20.94
CA THR A 30 -1.35 -3.27 20.07
C THR A 30 -1.61 -2.20 19.01
N LEU A 31 -1.88 -2.64 17.78
CA LEU A 31 -2.37 -1.74 16.74
C LEU A 31 -3.82 -1.33 17.04
N THR A 32 -4.15 -0.10 16.63
CA THR A 32 -5.53 0.37 16.53
C THR A 32 -6.24 -0.33 15.37
N GLN A 33 -7.57 -0.27 15.34
CA GLN A 33 -8.32 -0.87 14.23
C GLN A 33 -8.02 -0.20 12.88
N ASN A 34 -7.72 1.11 12.87
CA ASN A 34 -7.34 1.81 11.63
C ASN A 34 -6.01 1.27 11.11
N GLU A 35 -4.97 1.20 11.95
CA GLU A 35 -3.67 0.65 11.55
C GLU A 35 -3.77 -0.81 11.06
N ILE A 36 -4.65 -1.63 11.66
CA ILE A 36 -4.90 -2.99 11.19
C ILE A 36 -5.55 -3.00 9.81
N ASN A 37 -6.51 -2.09 9.57
CA ASN A 37 -7.19 -1.99 8.28
C ASN A 37 -6.24 -1.49 7.19
N ASP A 38 -5.44 -0.46 7.50
CA ASP A 38 -4.44 0.13 6.61
C ASP A 38 -3.42 -0.94 6.16
N LEU A 39 -2.85 -1.71 7.11
CA LEU A 39 -1.91 -2.79 6.77
C LEU A 39 -2.54 -3.88 5.90
N LYS A 40 -3.81 -4.22 6.14
CA LYS A 40 -4.51 -5.23 5.33
C LYS A 40 -4.79 -4.73 3.92
N PHE A 41 -5.18 -3.47 3.80
CA PHE A 41 -5.43 -2.83 2.51
C PHE A 41 -4.13 -2.73 1.71
N LEU A 42 -3.08 -2.12 2.29
CA LEU A 42 -1.79 -1.95 1.66
C LEU A 42 -1.18 -3.30 1.23
N ARG A 43 -1.35 -4.36 2.03
CA ARG A 43 -0.91 -5.72 1.65
C ARG A 43 -1.53 -6.22 0.34
N GLU A 44 -2.80 -5.92 0.10
CA GLU A 44 -3.49 -6.32 -1.13
C GLU A 44 -3.28 -5.31 -2.26
N GLU A 45 -3.06 -4.04 -1.96
CA GLU A 45 -2.74 -3.00 -2.95
C GLU A 45 -1.37 -3.23 -3.60
N GLU A 46 -0.33 -3.49 -2.81
CA GLU A 46 1.01 -3.87 -3.33
C GLU A 46 0.95 -5.16 -4.18
N LYS A 47 0.02 -6.07 -3.83
CA LYS A 47 -0.24 -7.26 -4.66
C LYS A 47 -0.91 -6.87 -5.99
N LEU A 48 -1.83 -5.91 -5.98
CA LEU A 48 -2.47 -5.40 -7.18
C LEU A 48 -1.45 -4.82 -8.13
N ALA A 49 -0.56 -3.96 -7.62
CA ALA A 49 0.56 -3.41 -8.39
C ALA A 49 1.40 -4.53 -9.03
N ARG A 50 1.90 -5.46 -8.20
CA ARG A 50 2.68 -6.62 -8.64
C ARG A 50 1.97 -7.41 -9.74
N ASP A 51 0.72 -7.79 -9.51
CA ASP A 51 -0.02 -8.68 -10.40
C ASP A 51 -0.36 -8.01 -11.74
N VAL A 52 -0.68 -6.71 -11.73
CA VAL A 52 -0.88 -5.92 -12.96
C VAL A 52 0.43 -5.80 -13.74
N TYR A 53 1.56 -5.59 -13.07
CA TYR A 53 2.86 -5.48 -13.74
C TYR A 53 3.33 -6.81 -14.32
N ILE A 54 3.13 -7.92 -13.62
CA ILE A 54 3.40 -9.26 -14.18
C ILE A 54 2.53 -9.50 -15.42
N TYR A 55 1.25 -9.13 -15.37
CA TYR A 55 0.36 -9.25 -16.53
C TYR A 55 0.87 -8.44 -17.73
N SER A 56 1.18 -7.15 -17.51
CA SER A 56 1.67 -6.25 -18.55
C SER A 56 3.04 -6.68 -19.10
N TYR A 57 3.94 -7.19 -18.26
CA TYR A 57 5.19 -7.79 -18.72
C TYR A 57 4.95 -9.00 -19.62
N ASN A 58 4.04 -9.89 -19.23
CA ASN A 58 3.73 -11.07 -20.03
C ASN A 58 3.19 -10.72 -21.41
N LYS A 59 2.42 -9.63 -21.51
CA LYS A 59 1.83 -9.16 -22.76
C LYS A 59 2.82 -8.38 -23.64
N TYR A 60 3.51 -7.39 -23.07
CA TYR A 60 4.30 -6.43 -23.85
C TYR A 60 5.81 -6.69 -23.84
N LYS A 61 6.30 -7.53 -22.91
CA LYS A 61 7.72 -7.87 -22.75
C LYS A 61 8.65 -6.68 -22.48
N LEU A 62 8.10 -5.54 -22.05
CA LEU A 62 8.89 -4.36 -21.69
C LEU A 62 9.50 -4.52 -20.28
N ALA A 63 10.81 -4.33 -20.17
CA ALA A 63 11.58 -4.68 -18.98
C ALA A 63 11.13 -3.93 -17.70
N ILE A 64 10.62 -2.70 -17.83
CA ILE A 64 10.14 -1.89 -16.69
C ILE A 64 9.11 -2.66 -15.85
N PHE A 65 8.13 -3.30 -16.48
CA PHE A 65 7.09 -4.05 -15.78
C PHE A 65 7.67 -5.23 -14.97
N ASN A 66 8.66 -5.93 -15.52
CA ASN A 66 9.31 -7.03 -14.81
C ASN A 66 10.15 -6.52 -13.63
N SER A 67 10.91 -5.44 -13.82
CA SER A 67 11.74 -4.86 -12.77
C SER A 67 10.89 -4.34 -11.61
N ILE A 68 9.83 -3.58 -11.92
CA ILE A 68 8.96 -2.99 -10.90
C ILE A 68 8.15 -4.08 -10.19
N SER A 69 7.62 -5.10 -10.90
CA SER A 69 6.92 -6.21 -10.22
C SER A 69 7.77 -6.94 -9.16
N GLN A 70 9.10 -6.99 -9.31
CA GLN A 70 10.00 -7.54 -8.30
C GLN A 70 10.17 -6.59 -7.09
N SER A 71 10.10 -5.27 -7.34
CA SER A 71 10.03 -4.26 -6.28
C SER A 71 8.75 -4.41 -5.47
N GLU A 72 7.60 -4.55 -6.14
CA GLU A 72 6.30 -4.73 -5.45
C GLU A 72 6.26 -6.02 -4.63
N GLN A 73 6.94 -7.07 -5.08
CA GLN A 73 7.11 -8.26 -4.26
C GLN A 73 7.87 -7.96 -2.95
N THR A 74 8.84 -7.05 -2.99
CA THR A 74 9.60 -6.61 -1.82
C THR A 74 8.75 -5.73 -0.90
N HIS A 75 7.93 -4.83 -1.45
CA HIS A 75 6.96 -4.06 -0.67
C HIS A 75 5.95 -4.96 0.03
N MET A 76 5.33 -5.88 -0.72
CA MET A 76 4.46 -6.94 -0.19
C MET A 76 5.10 -7.67 1.00
N ASN A 77 6.38 -8.07 0.89
CA ASN A 77 7.09 -8.77 1.96
C ASN A 77 7.32 -7.90 3.20
N SER A 78 7.53 -6.59 2.99
CA SER A 78 7.70 -5.62 4.07
C SER A 78 6.40 -5.46 4.87
N VAL A 79 5.25 -5.35 4.20
CA VAL A 79 3.93 -5.30 4.85
C VAL A 79 3.61 -6.63 5.56
N LEU A 80 3.90 -7.78 4.92
CA LEU A 80 3.72 -9.09 5.55
C LEU A 80 4.53 -9.24 6.84
N SER A 81 5.73 -8.67 6.89
CA SER A 81 6.56 -8.69 8.09
C SER A 81 5.90 -7.93 9.24
N LEU A 82 5.22 -6.82 8.97
CA LEU A 82 4.43 -6.09 9.97
C LEU A 82 3.18 -6.88 10.40
N LEU A 83 2.44 -7.46 9.44
CA LEU A 83 1.28 -8.31 9.75
C LEU A 83 1.66 -9.46 10.70
N ASN A 84 2.77 -10.16 10.41
CA ASN A 84 3.29 -11.23 11.25
C ASN A 84 3.73 -10.71 12.63
N LYS A 85 4.43 -9.57 12.69
CA LYS A 85 4.89 -8.95 13.94
C LYS A 85 3.72 -8.65 14.89
N TYR A 86 2.61 -8.17 14.33
CA TYR A 86 1.42 -7.79 15.11
C TYR A 86 0.38 -8.92 15.21
N GLY A 87 0.67 -10.13 14.75
CA GLY A 87 -0.24 -11.28 14.83
C GLY A 87 -1.51 -11.13 14.00
N ILE A 88 -1.45 -10.36 12.91
CA ILE A 88 -2.58 -10.11 12.00
C ILE A 88 -2.54 -11.15 10.88
N PRO A 89 -3.64 -11.89 10.63
CA PRO A 89 -3.68 -12.82 9.50
C PRO A 89 -3.48 -12.11 8.16
N ASP A 90 -2.65 -12.68 7.28
CA ASP A 90 -2.43 -12.17 5.92
C ASP A 90 -3.74 -12.23 5.11
N PRO A 91 -4.29 -11.10 4.64
CA PRO A 91 -5.50 -11.09 3.82
C PRO A 91 -5.22 -11.53 2.37
N SER A 92 -3.96 -11.53 1.94
CA SER A 92 -3.59 -11.67 0.53
C SER A 92 -3.82 -13.09 0.00
N SER A 93 -4.55 -13.20 -1.10
CA SER A 93 -4.64 -14.46 -1.84
C SER A 93 -3.31 -14.82 -2.50
N VAL A 94 -2.97 -16.11 -2.54
CA VAL A 94 -1.81 -16.60 -3.29
C VAL A 94 -2.03 -16.65 -4.80
N GLN A 95 -3.29 -16.52 -5.25
CA GLN A 95 -3.65 -16.60 -6.67
C GLN A 95 -3.50 -15.22 -7.34
N MET A 96 -2.86 -15.21 -8.50
CA MET A 96 -2.69 -14.01 -9.32
C MET A 96 -4.05 -13.42 -9.70
N GLY A 97 -4.20 -12.10 -9.54
CA GLY A 97 -5.42 -11.38 -9.92
C GLY A 97 -6.63 -11.61 -9.03
N ILE A 98 -6.49 -12.37 -7.95
CA ILE A 98 -7.57 -12.61 -6.96
C ILE A 98 -7.31 -11.79 -5.70
N PHE A 99 -8.31 -11.06 -5.24
CA PHE A 99 -8.27 -10.19 -4.06
C PHE A 99 -9.46 -10.46 -3.14
N VAL A 100 -9.21 -10.40 -1.83
CA VAL A 100 -10.26 -10.53 -0.81
C VAL A 100 -11.04 -9.23 -0.72
N ASN A 101 -10.35 -8.09 -0.70
CA ASN A 101 -10.95 -6.78 -0.83
C ASN A 101 -11.62 -6.63 -2.21
N GLN A 102 -12.94 -6.41 -2.20
CA GLN A 102 -13.74 -6.33 -3.42
C GLN A 102 -13.48 -5.06 -4.23
N ASP A 103 -13.11 -3.95 -3.57
CA ASP A 103 -12.78 -2.71 -4.26
C ASP A 103 -11.47 -2.88 -5.05
N LEU A 104 -10.47 -3.53 -4.45
CA LEU A 104 -9.22 -3.89 -5.14
C LEU A 104 -9.45 -4.92 -6.25
N GLN A 105 -10.36 -5.87 -6.06
CA GLN A 105 -10.72 -6.82 -7.12
C GLN A 105 -11.32 -6.11 -8.34
N VAL A 106 -12.21 -5.14 -8.12
CA VAL A 106 -12.81 -4.32 -9.18
C VAL A 106 -11.73 -3.46 -9.85
N LEU A 107 -10.88 -2.81 -9.05
CA LEU A 107 -9.78 -2.00 -9.56
C LEU A 107 -8.83 -2.81 -10.45
N TYR A 108 -8.40 -4.00 -9.98
CA TYR A 108 -7.57 -4.90 -10.76
C TYR A 108 -8.19 -5.21 -12.13
N ASN A 109 -9.48 -5.59 -12.16
CA ASN A 109 -10.16 -5.91 -13.42
C ASN A 109 -10.20 -4.72 -14.39
N ASN A 110 -10.42 -3.51 -13.87
CA ASN A 110 -10.43 -2.29 -14.67
C ASN A 110 -9.03 -1.96 -15.23
N LEU A 111 -7.99 -2.05 -14.40
CA LEU A 111 -6.61 -1.78 -14.78
C LEU A 111 -6.09 -2.81 -15.80
N ILE A 112 -6.48 -4.08 -15.67
CA ILE A 112 -6.19 -5.11 -16.68
C ILE A 112 -6.90 -4.81 -17.99
N SER A 113 -8.18 -4.41 -17.93
CA SER A 113 -8.94 -4.01 -19.13
C SER A 113 -8.26 -2.83 -19.85
N GLN A 114 -7.84 -1.80 -19.12
CA GLN A 114 -7.13 -0.67 -19.69
C GLN A 114 -5.74 -1.06 -20.23
N SER A 115 -4.97 -1.83 -19.46
CA SER A 115 -3.66 -2.35 -19.88
C SER A 115 -3.76 -3.19 -21.16
N ASN A 116 -4.92 -3.78 -21.42
CA ASN A 116 -5.15 -4.57 -22.63
C ASN A 116 -5.32 -3.76 -23.92
N ILE A 117 -5.62 -2.46 -23.81
CA ILE A 117 -5.87 -1.58 -24.95
C ILE A 117 -4.59 -1.38 -25.77
N SER A 118 -3.48 -1.00 -25.13
CA SER A 118 -2.19 -0.77 -25.79
C SER A 118 -1.05 -0.71 -24.78
N LEU A 119 0.20 -0.71 -25.28
CA LEU A 119 1.39 -0.49 -24.45
C LEU A 119 1.31 0.86 -23.70
N ILE A 120 0.89 1.93 -24.39
CA ILE A 120 0.74 3.25 -23.77
C ILE A 120 -0.25 3.22 -22.61
N GLU A 121 -1.39 2.56 -22.80
CA GLU A 121 -2.39 2.44 -21.73
C GLU A 121 -1.90 1.56 -20.58
N ALA A 122 -1.08 0.53 -20.83
CA ALA A 122 -0.43 -0.24 -19.78
C ALA A 122 0.62 0.57 -19.00
N LEU A 123 1.37 1.45 -19.66
CA LEU A 123 2.30 2.36 -19.00
C LEU A 123 1.57 3.42 -18.15
N LYS A 124 0.44 3.94 -18.64
CA LYS A 124 -0.42 4.84 -17.86
C LYS A 124 -1.03 4.13 -16.65
N VAL A 125 -1.46 2.88 -16.79
CA VAL A 125 -1.90 2.05 -15.66
C VAL A 125 -0.78 1.91 -14.62
N GLY A 126 0.47 1.71 -15.07
CA GLY A 126 1.64 1.78 -14.21
C GLY A 126 1.71 3.07 -13.40
N ALA A 127 1.73 4.23 -14.08
CA ALA A 127 1.75 5.52 -13.39
C ALA A 127 0.52 5.76 -12.49
N THR A 128 -0.65 5.22 -12.84
CA THR A 128 -1.89 5.34 -12.05
C THR A 128 -1.84 4.56 -10.75
N ILE A 129 -1.26 3.36 -10.76
CA ILE A 129 -1.09 2.57 -9.55
C ILE A 129 -0.14 3.29 -8.59
N GLU A 130 1.00 3.76 -9.07
CA GLU A 130 1.97 4.44 -8.20
C GLU A 130 1.45 5.78 -7.64
N ASP A 131 0.60 6.46 -8.40
CA ASP A 131 -0.12 7.66 -7.98
C ASP A 131 -1.12 7.33 -6.84
N LEU A 132 -1.88 6.25 -6.98
CA LEU A 132 -2.77 5.75 -5.93
C LEU A 132 -1.99 5.34 -4.67
N ASP A 133 -0.93 4.56 -4.82
CA ASP A 133 -0.13 4.05 -3.70
C ASP A 133 0.45 5.21 -2.86
N ILE A 134 0.97 6.26 -3.53
CA ILE A 134 1.49 7.44 -2.82
C ILE A 134 0.37 8.13 -2.01
N ASN A 135 -0.80 8.33 -2.64
CA ASN A 135 -1.94 8.99 -1.99
C ASN A 135 -2.41 8.20 -0.76
N ASP A 136 -2.59 6.88 -0.89
CA ASP A 136 -3.16 6.05 0.16
C ASP A 136 -2.17 5.88 1.33
N ILE A 137 -0.86 5.77 1.04
CA ILE A 137 0.16 5.71 2.09
C ILE A 137 0.26 7.03 2.88
N ASP A 138 0.07 8.19 2.25
CA ASP A 138 0.03 9.47 2.96
C ASP A 138 -1.10 9.52 3.99
N ASP A 139 -2.28 8.96 3.66
CA ASP A 139 -3.38 8.79 4.60
C ASP A 139 -3.04 7.79 5.73
N PHE A 140 -2.35 6.68 5.43
CA PHE A 140 -1.94 5.70 6.45
C PHE A 140 -0.92 6.27 7.43
N ILE A 141 -0.04 7.16 6.97
CA ILE A 141 0.93 7.85 7.84
C ILE A 141 0.21 8.72 8.88
N ILE A 142 -0.90 9.36 8.53
CA ILE A 142 -1.69 10.19 9.46
C ILE A 142 -2.33 9.34 10.57
N ASN A 143 -2.61 8.06 10.29
CA ASN A 143 -3.27 7.16 11.24
C ASN A 143 -2.35 6.56 12.31
N THR A 144 -1.03 6.77 12.23
CA THR A 144 -0.09 6.12 13.15
C THR A 144 1.05 7.03 13.63
N SER A 145 1.53 6.74 14.84
CA SER A 145 2.78 7.27 15.39
C SER A 145 3.81 6.16 15.64
N LYS A 146 3.53 4.92 15.22
CA LYS A 146 4.40 3.77 15.45
C LYS A 146 5.57 3.81 14.47
N SER A 147 6.77 3.88 15.01
CA SER A 147 7.99 4.09 14.21
C SER A 147 8.25 2.97 13.19
N ASP A 148 7.84 1.74 13.47
CA ASP A 148 8.02 0.62 12.56
C ASP A 148 7.04 0.66 11.37
N LEU A 149 5.78 1.03 11.60
CA LEU A 149 4.81 1.28 10.53
C LEU A 149 5.29 2.42 9.64
N LEU A 150 5.65 3.56 10.26
CA LEU A 150 6.16 4.74 9.55
C LEU A 150 7.42 4.43 8.75
N THR A 151 8.31 3.58 9.25
CA THR A 151 9.52 3.17 8.52
C THR A 151 9.16 2.42 7.24
N VAL A 152 8.21 1.47 7.31
CA VAL A 152 7.77 0.73 6.12
C VAL A 152 7.03 1.66 5.16
N TYR A 153 6.07 2.46 5.63
CA TYR A 153 5.31 3.39 4.79
C TYR A 153 6.23 4.36 4.03
N ASN A 154 7.18 5.01 4.70
CA ASN A 154 8.11 5.92 4.02
C ASN A 154 8.99 5.21 2.98
N ASN A 155 9.39 3.96 3.23
CA ASN A 155 10.16 3.18 2.26
C ASN A 155 9.32 2.82 1.02
N LEU A 156 8.05 2.44 1.22
CA LEU A 156 7.12 2.15 0.13
C LEU A 156 6.82 3.42 -0.68
N THR A 157 6.49 4.55 -0.04
CA THR A 157 6.30 5.85 -0.71
C THR A 157 7.53 6.24 -1.54
N CYS A 158 8.75 5.98 -1.05
CA CYS A 158 9.94 6.19 -1.86
C CYS A 158 9.99 5.27 -3.09
N GLY A 159 9.69 3.98 -2.91
CA GLY A 159 9.57 3.01 -3.99
C GLY A 159 8.64 3.52 -5.08
N SER A 160 7.40 3.82 -4.72
CA SER A 160 6.37 4.30 -5.64
C SER A 160 6.76 5.61 -6.33
N LYS A 161 7.43 6.54 -5.63
CA LYS A 161 8.00 7.75 -6.24
C LYS A 161 9.08 7.45 -7.29
N ASN A 162 9.85 6.37 -7.15
CA ASN A 162 10.81 5.96 -8.19
C ASN A 162 10.11 5.22 -9.34
N HIS A 163 9.06 4.46 -9.06
CA HIS A 163 8.28 3.75 -10.06
C HIS A 163 7.49 4.71 -10.95
N ILE A 164 6.79 5.69 -10.37
CA ILE A 164 6.05 6.69 -11.15
C ILE A 164 6.99 7.50 -12.06
N ARG A 165 8.19 7.86 -11.60
CA ARG A 165 9.23 8.47 -12.47
C ARG A 165 9.60 7.57 -13.64
N SER A 166 9.74 6.27 -13.38
CA SER A 166 10.11 5.28 -14.40
C SER A 166 8.99 5.14 -15.45
N PHE A 167 7.74 5.03 -15.01
CA PHE A 167 6.58 4.99 -15.93
C PHE A 167 6.41 6.29 -16.71
N THR A 168 6.55 7.46 -16.08
CA THR A 168 6.50 8.75 -16.76
C THR A 168 7.62 8.89 -17.80
N THR A 169 8.81 8.38 -17.50
CA THR A 169 9.94 8.36 -18.46
C THR A 169 9.62 7.47 -19.66
N GLU A 170 9.11 6.26 -19.43
CA GLU A 170 8.71 5.36 -20.51
C GLU A 170 7.55 5.92 -21.35
N LEU A 171 6.57 6.60 -20.73
CA LEU A 171 5.52 7.31 -21.45
C LEU A 171 6.10 8.38 -22.37
N SER A 172 7.00 9.22 -21.85
CA SER A 172 7.66 10.27 -22.63
C SER A 172 8.45 9.72 -23.82
N ASN A 173 9.17 8.60 -23.61
CA ASN A 173 9.89 7.89 -24.68
C ASN A 173 8.96 7.36 -25.79
N ASN A 174 7.67 7.18 -25.48
CA ASN A 174 6.65 6.77 -26.43
C ASN A 174 5.70 7.93 -26.83
N GLU A 175 6.16 9.19 -26.70
CA GLU A 175 5.43 10.40 -27.06
C GLU A 175 4.06 10.54 -26.35
N ALA A 176 3.96 9.99 -25.13
CA ALA A 176 2.78 10.04 -24.28
C ALA A 176 3.09 10.73 -22.94
N SER A 177 2.04 11.16 -22.25
CA SER A 177 2.12 11.73 -20.90
C SER A 177 1.14 11.07 -19.95
N TYR A 178 1.37 11.29 -18.65
CA TYR A 178 0.46 10.95 -17.57
C TYR A 178 0.03 12.23 -16.85
N GLU A 179 -1.27 12.31 -16.55
CA GLU A 179 -1.85 13.33 -15.69
C GLU A 179 -2.27 12.65 -14.38
N PRO A 180 -1.86 13.17 -13.21
CA PRO A 180 -2.18 12.53 -11.93
C PRO A 180 -3.69 12.58 -11.66
N GLN A 181 -4.17 11.50 -11.05
CA GLN A 181 -5.57 11.23 -10.73
C GLN A 181 -5.83 11.26 -9.23
N PHE A 182 -4.82 10.97 -8.40
CA PHE A 182 -4.97 10.91 -6.94
C PHE A 182 -4.16 12.01 -6.25
N ILE A 183 -2.83 12.01 -6.43
CA ILE A 183 -1.98 13.07 -5.90
C ILE A 183 -2.19 14.38 -6.66
N SER A 184 -1.85 15.50 -6.03
CA SER A 184 -1.97 16.80 -6.66
C SER A 184 -1.00 16.95 -7.85
N SER A 185 -1.36 17.77 -8.85
CA SER A 185 -0.43 18.09 -9.94
C SER A 185 0.86 18.75 -9.45
N GLU A 186 0.82 19.49 -8.34
CA GLU A 186 2.02 20.09 -7.74
C GLU A 186 2.96 19.01 -7.17
N GLU A 187 2.41 18.06 -6.42
CA GLU A 187 3.19 16.94 -5.89
C GLU A 187 3.76 16.05 -6.99
N TYR A 188 2.93 15.65 -7.97
CA TYR A 188 3.39 14.89 -9.11
C TYR A 188 4.57 15.58 -9.82
N ASN A 189 4.44 16.88 -10.09
CA ASN A 189 5.51 17.67 -10.71
C ASN A 189 6.76 17.74 -9.82
N SER A 190 6.62 17.86 -8.51
CA SER A 190 7.75 17.81 -7.58
C SER A 190 8.48 16.47 -7.64
N ILE A 191 7.73 15.37 -7.69
CA ILE A 191 8.27 14.01 -7.78
C ILE A 191 9.07 13.84 -9.07
N ILE A 192 8.48 14.11 -10.24
CA ILE A 192 9.11 13.81 -11.54
C ILE A 192 10.30 14.72 -11.87
N ASN A 193 10.35 15.93 -11.29
CA ASN A 193 11.47 16.86 -11.49
C ASN A 193 12.64 16.64 -10.52
N THR A 194 12.51 15.73 -9.56
CA THR A 194 13.59 15.37 -8.63
C THR A 194 14.28 14.09 -9.12
N PRO A 195 15.63 14.03 -9.21
CA PRO A 195 16.35 12.84 -9.65
C PRO A 195 16.02 11.58 -8.84
N SER A 196 16.02 10.42 -9.52
CA SER A 196 15.88 9.11 -8.89
C SER A 196 17.01 8.86 -7.88
N GLY A 197 16.68 8.38 -6.68
CA GLY A 197 17.64 8.14 -5.60
C GLY A 197 17.64 9.19 -4.47
N GLY A 198 16.85 10.25 -4.60
CA GLY A 198 16.72 11.31 -3.59
C GLY A 198 15.96 10.95 -2.31
N CYS A 199 15.49 9.71 -2.13
CA CYS A 199 14.78 9.34 -0.90
C CYS A 199 15.70 8.96 0.27
N GLY A 200 17.01 8.90 0.06
CA GLY A 200 17.98 8.65 1.12
C GLY A 200 18.49 9.97 1.68
N ASN A 201 17.91 10.41 2.80
CA ASN A 201 18.56 11.08 3.95
C ASN A 201 17.47 11.72 4.83
N ASN A 202 17.01 10.96 5.83
CA ASN A 202 16.64 11.58 7.11
C ASN A 202 17.93 11.94 7.86
#